data_AF-A0A0D2RCG3-F1
#
_entry.id   AF-A0A0D2RCG3-F1
#
_cell.length_a   1.000
_cell.length_b   1.000
_cell.length_c   1.000
_cell.angle_alpha   90.00
_cell.angle_beta   90.00
_cell.angle_gamma   90.00
#
_symmetry.space_group_name_H-M   'P 1'
#
loop_
_entity.id
_entity.type
_entity.pdbx_description
1 polymer ?
#
loop_
_entity_poly.entity_id
_entity_poly.type
_entity_poly.pdbx_seq_one_letter_code
_entity_poly.pdbx_strand_id
1 'polypeptide(L)'
;SPFQGFEFEAYMAMKAKNINKMLDVAIPLRHPLKINEAMRYSLLAGGKRVRPILCIASCELVGGDESLAMPIACAIEMIRTASLIHDDLPCMDNDDLRRGKPTNHKVFGESTAVLAGDALLSLAFEYIAFFSELSSAIGSKGLGAGQIMDIESEGKTVSLKELEYIHVHKTAKLLEACVVCGVIIGGGNDNDIEKSSMELGKTAGKDLVSNKATYPKVMGIDEAKNFAYHLMNQAAQQLACFDTAKAAPLYHLAYYIANRQN
;
A
#
# COMPACT_ATOMS: atom_id res chain seq x y z
N SER A 1 8.16 5.07 -25.76
CA SER A 1 7.42 4.08 -24.96
C SER A 1 6.04 3.92 -25.57
N PRO A 2 5.46 2.71 -25.68
CA PRO A 2 4.11 2.49 -26.25
C PRO A 2 3.00 3.25 -25.50
N PHE A 3 3.30 3.82 -24.32
CA PHE A 3 2.39 4.60 -23.49
C PHE A 3 2.59 6.13 -23.61
N GLN A 4 3.13 6.62 -24.73
CA GLN A 4 3.33 8.06 -24.99
C GLN A 4 1.99 8.79 -25.10
N GLY A 5 1.85 9.92 -24.40
CA GLY A 5 0.64 10.76 -24.42
C GLY A 5 -0.34 10.52 -23.27
N PHE A 6 -0.06 9.57 -22.36
CA PHE A 6 -0.84 9.42 -21.13
C PHE A 6 -0.43 10.46 -20.08
N GLU A 7 -1.36 11.33 -19.70
CA GLU A 7 -1.17 12.39 -18.69
C GLU A 7 -1.20 11.81 -17.26
N PHE A 8 -0.13 11.12 -16.87
CA PHE A 8 -0.05 10.39 -15.60
C PHE A 8 -0.27 11.26 -14.35
N GLU A 9 0.35 12.44 -14.29
CA GLU A 9 0.21 13.34 -13.14
C GLU A 9 -1.24 13.83 -12.99
N ALA A 10 -1.90 14.16 -14.11
CA ALA A 10 -3.31 14.56 -14.12
C ALA A 10 -4.21 13.40 -13.68
N TYR A 11 -3.92 12.17 -14.15
CA TYR A 11 -4.62 10.95 -13.73
C TYR A 11 -4.49 10.72 -12.21
N MET A 12 -3.27 10.75 -11.67
CA MET A 12 -3.01 10.58 -10.24
C MET A 12 -3.73 11.64 -9.39
N ALA A 13 -3.65 12.91 -9.80
CA ALA A 13 -4.30 14.01 -9.11
C ALA A 13 -5.84 13.87 -9.11
N MET A 14 -6.43 13.48 -10.24
CA MET A 14 -7.87 13.28 -10.38
C MET A 14 -8.35 12.13 -9.48
N LYS A 15 -7.71 10.96 -9.57
CA LYS A 15 -8.07 9.80 -8.76
C LYS A 15 -7.90 10.08 -7.26
N ALA A 16 -6.79 10.69 -6.87
CA ALA A 16 -6.55 11.07 -5.48
C ALA A 16 -7.60 12.05 -4.95
N LYS A 17 -8.06 13.01 -5.77
CA LYS A 17 -9.15 13.93 -5.41
C LYS A 17 -10.46 13.18 -5.15
N ASN A 18 -10.84 12.24 -6.01
CA ASN A 18 -12.05 11.44 -5.86
C ASN A 18 -12.01 10.57 -4.60
N ILE A 19 -10.88 9.88 -4.38
CA ILE A 19 -10.65 9.08 -3.18
C ILE A 19 -10.72 9.95 -1.93
N ASN A 20 -10.05 11.11 -1.90
CA ASN A 20 -10.07 12.01 -0.75
C ASN A 20 -11.50 12.49 -0.44
N LYS A 21 -12.30 12.79 -1.46
CA LYS A 21 -13.71 13.16 -1.28
C LYS A 21 -14.51 12.02 -0.63
N MET A 22 -14.29 10.78 -1.07
CA MET A 22 -14.99 9.62 -0.51
C MET A 22 -14.54 9.33 0.92
N LEU A 23 -13.24 9.37 1.21
CA LEU A 23 -12.69 9.19 2.56
C LEU A 23 -13.20 10.25 3.54
N ASP A 24 -13.38 11.49 3.07
CA ASP A 24 -13.93 12.57 3.88
C ASP A 24 -15.39 12.29 4.30
N VAL A 25 -16.20 11.80 3.36
CA VAL A 25 -17.60 11.40 3.63
C VAL A 25 -17.66 10.15 4.50
N ALA A 26 -16.70 9.22 4.36
CA ALA A 26 -16.70 7.94 5.06
C ALA A 26 -16.64 8.06 6.59
N ILE A 27 -16.06 9.15 7.10
CA ILE A 27 -15.87 9.36 8.55
C ILE A 27 -16.46 10.72 8.93
N PRO A 28 -17.78 10.84 9.12
CA PRO A 28 -18.37 12.10 9.57
C PRO A 28 -17.95 12.42 11.02
N LEU A 29 -17.82 13.71 11.34
CA LEU A 29 -17.61 14.15 12.72
C LEU A 29 -18.92 13.95 13.52
N ARG A 30 -18.94 12.91 14.36
CA ARG A 30 -20.06 12.57 15.24
C ARG A 30 -19.57 12.19 16.64
N HIS A 31 -20.47 12.07 17.61
CA HIS A 31 -20.11 11.62 18.94
C HIS A 31 -19.71 10.12 18.95
N PRO A 32 -18.65 9.71 19.69
CA PRO A 32 -17.70 10.57 20.39
C PRO A 32 -16.76 11.28 19.40
N LEU A 33 -16.63 12.61 19.53
CA LEU A 33 -15.92 13.43 18.52
C LEU A 33 -14.44 13.07 18.42
N LYS A 34 -13.79 12.85 19.57
CA LYS A 34 -12.34 12.65 19.67
C LYS A 34 -11.83 11.49 18.80
N ILE A 35 -12.55 10.37 18.73
CA ILE A 35 -12.12 9.23 17.90
C ILE A 35 -12.26 9.53 16.41
N ASN A 36 -13.36 10.19 16.00
CA ASN A 36 -13.56 10.57 14.60
C ASN A 36 -12.55 11.64 14.16
N GLU A 37 -12.21 12.59 15.03
CA GLU A 37 -11.13 13.56 14.79
C GLU A 37 -9.78 12.88 14.63
N ALA A 38 -9.44 11.93 15.51
CA ALA A 38 -8.18 11.18 15.43
C ALA A 38 -8.09 10.32 14.15
N MET A 39 -9.16 9.63 13.77
CA MET A 39 -9.20 8.84 12.52
C MET A 39 -9.03 9.74 11.29
N ARG A 40 -9.80 10.83 11.22
CA ARG A 40 -9.76 11.79 10.12
C ARG A 40 -8.41 12.49 10.02
N TYR A 41 -7.81 12.85 11.17
CA TYR A 41 -6.53 13.55 11.23
C TYR A 41 -5.46 12.80 10.42
N SER A 42 -5.29 11.50 10.66
CA SER A 42 -4.30 10.69 9.95
C SER A 42 -4.73 10.34 8.52
N LEU A 43 -6.01 9.99 8.32
CA LEU A 43 -6.52 9.53 7.02
C LEU A 43 -6.52 10.64 5.96
N LEU A 44 -6.91 11.84 6.37
CA LEU A 44 -7.03 13.03 5.54
C LEU A 44 -5.80 13.94 5.59
N ALA A 45 -4.72 13.54 6.29
CA ALA A 45 -3.44 14.25 6.30
C ALA A 45 -2.76 14.37 4.92
N GLY A 46 -3.35 13.79 3.88
CA GLY A 46 -2.82 13.73 2.53
C GLY A 46 -2.06 12.44 2.28
N GLY A 47 -1.36 12.39 1.15
CA GLY A 47 -0.67 11.19 0.67
C GLY A 47 -0.95 10.97 -0.81
N LYS A 48 -0.06 10.21 -1.45
CA LYS A 48 -0.10 9.98 -2.90
C LYS A 48 -1.23 9.07 -3.38
N ARG A 49 -1.88 8.37 -2.44
CA ARG A 49 -2.95 7.39 -2.69
C ARG A 49 -2.58 6.30 -3.71
N VAL A 50 -1.29 5.92 -3.79
CA VAL A 50 -0.79 4.92 -4.74
C VAL A 50 -1.56 3.60 -4.65
N ARG A 51 -1.81 3.10 -3.44
CA ARG A 51 -2.51 1.81 -3.22
C ARG A 51 -3.98 1.84 -3.66
N PRO A 52 -4.79 2.82 -3.23
CA PRO A 52 -6.14 3.01 -3.77
C PRO A 52 -6.18 3.16 -5.29
N ILE A 53 -5.28 3.96 -5.86
CA ILE A 53 -5.24 4.20 -7.32
C ILE A 53 -4.82 2.94 -8.07
N LEU A 54 -3.92 2.13 -7.49
CA LEU A 54 -3.54 0.83 -8.03
C LEU A 54 -4.76 -0.10 -8.11
N CYS A 55 -5.57 -0.17 -7.04
CA CYS A 55 -6.80 -0.96 -7.04
C CYS A 55 -7.80 -0.51 -8.13
N ILE A 56 -8.03 0.80 -8.24
CA ILE A 56 -8.91 1.36 -9.27
C ILE A 56 -8.38 1.06 -10.68
N ALA A 57 -7.08 1.27 -10.92
CA ALA A 57 -6.46 1.01 -12.22
C ALA A 57 -6.56 -0.47 -12.61
N SER A 58 -6.44 -1.38 -11.65
CA SER A 58 -6.60 -2.83 -11.88
C SER A 58 -8.04 -3.22 -12.21
N CYS A 59 -9.03 -2.56 -11.61
CA CYS A 59 -10.44 -2.73 -11.97
C CYS A 59 -10.71 -2.26 -13.41
N GLU A 60 -10.21 -1.08 -13.76
CA GLU A 60 -10.36 -0.49 -15.11
C GLU A 60 -9.65 -1.31 -16.19
N LEU A 61 -8.51 -1.92 -15.86
CA LEU A 61 -7.74 -2.78 -16.76
C LEU A 61 -8.61 -3.92 -17.33
N VAL A 62 -9.40 -4.57 -16.47
CA VAL A 62 -10.25 -5.70 -16.83
C VAL A 62 -11.65 -5.27 -17.32
N GLY A 63 -11.91 -3.96 -17.40
CA GLY A 63 -13.14 -3.40 -17.95
C GLY A 63 -14.18 -2.98 -16.92
N GLY A 64 -13.86 -3.01 -15.62
CA GLY A 64 -14.70 -2.46 -14.58
C GLY A 64 -14.61 -0.93 -14.46
N ASP A 65 -15.53 -0.35 -13.71
CA ASP A 65 -15.58 1.10 -13.49
C ASP A 65 -14.95 1.52 -12.15
N GLU A 66 -14.41 2.74 -12.09
CA GLU A 66 -13.89 3.35 -10.85
C GLU A 66 -14.89 3.27 -9.68
N SER A 67 -16.19 3.47 -9.96
CA SER A 67 -17.23 3.47 -8.93
C SER A 67 -17.37 2.13 -8.20
N LEU A 68 -17.12 1.01 -8.91
CA LEU A 68 -17.15 -0.33 -8.34
C LEU A 68 -15.97 -0.55 -7.38
N ALA A 69 -14.78 -0.06 -7.75
CA ALA A 69 -13.56 -0.22 -6.96
C ALA A 69 -13.44 0.79 -5.81
N MET A 70 -14.20 1.90 -5.84
CA MET A 70 -14.07 3.00 -4.87
C MET A 70 -14.21 2.58 -3.40
N PRO A 71 -15.18 1.73 -2.99
CA PRO A 71 -15.29 1.28 -1.61
C PRO A 71 -14.04 0.51 -1.13
N ILE A 72 -13.54 -0.41 -1.95
CA ILE A 72 -12.31 -1.17 -1.65
C ILE A 72 -11.10 -0.24 -1.63
N ALA A 73 -10.99 0.67 -2.59
CA ALA A 73 -9.90 1.64 -2.64
C ALA A 73 -9.86 2.50 -1.36
N CYS A 74 -11.03 2.90 -0.84
CA CYS A 74 -11.12 3.61 0.44
C CYS A 74 -10.68 2.73 1.61
N ALA A 75 -11.16 1.49 1.65
CA ALA A 75 -10.84 0.55 2.73
C ALA A 75 -9.34 0.22 2.79
N ILE A 76 -8.68 0.07 1.64
CA ILE A 76 -7.22 -0.08 1.52
C ILE A 76 -6.49 1.11 2.16
N GLU A 77 -6.94 2.35 1.91
CA GLU A 77 -6.32 3.53 2.51
C GLU A 77 -6.59 3.63 4.01
N MET A 78 -7.77 3.19 4.48
CA MET A 78 -8.10 3.09 5.90
C MET A 78 -7.18 2.10 6.62
N ILE A 79 -7.01 0.89 6.06
CA ILE A 79 -6.08 -0.14 6.57
C ILE A 79 -4.65 0.40 6.60
N ARG A 80 -4.21 1.05 5.52
CA ARG A 80 -2.85 1.61 5.47
C ARG A 80 -2.66 2.71 6.51
N THR A 81 -3.68 3.54 6.73
CA THR A 81 -3.64 4.60 7.73
C THR A 81 -3.63 4.03 9.13
N ALA A 82 -4.46 3.01 9.41
CA ALA A 82 -4.47 2.30 10.69
C ALA A 82 -3.09 1.73 11.02
N SER A 83 -2.45 1.04 10.07
CA SER A 83 -1.11 0.52 10.29
C SER A 83 -0.08 1.60 10.57
N LEU A 84 -0.13 2.75 9.89
CA LEU A 84 0.75 3.89 10.20
C LEU A 84 0.53 4.43 11.62
N ILE A 85 -0.72 4.59 12.04
CA ILE A 85 -1.03 5.10 13.38
C ILE A 85 -0.42 4.20 14.45
N HIS A 86 -0.52 2.89 14.28
CA HIS A 86 0.05 1.93 15.21
C HIS A 86 1.58 1.84 15.12
N ASP A 87 2.15 1.88 13.91
CA ASP A 87 3.60 1.91 13.67
C ASP A 87 4.25 3.12 14.39
N ASP A 88 3.57 4.27 14.40
CA ASP A 88 4.05 5.50 15.01
C ASP A 88 4.04 5.48 16.55
N LEU A 89 3.45 4.48 17.23
CA LEU A 89 3.33 4.46 18.69
C LEU A 89 4.69 4.33 19.40
N PRO A 90 4.82 4.79 20.67
CA PRO A 90 6.07 4.70 21.42
C PRO A 90 6.62 3.28 21.60
N CYS A 91 5.75 2.27 21.60
CA CYS A 91 6.14 0.86 21.69
C CYS A 91 6.53 0.22 20.35
N MET A 92 6.47 0.98 19.25
CA MET A 92 6.80 0.57 17.88
C MET A 92 7.93 1.48 17.36
N ASP A 93 7.75 2.25 16.29
CA ASP A 93 8.81 3.15 15.77
C ASP A 93 9.01 4.40 16.64
N ASN A 94 8.06 4.74 17.52
CA ASN A 94 8.11 5.95 18.36
C ASN A 94 8.34 7.24 17.53
N ASP A 95 7.74 7.31 16.34
CA ASP A 95 7.88 8.45 15.44
C ASP A 95 7.09 9.66 15.96
N ASP A 96 7.75 10.82 16.02
CA ASP A 96 7.09 12.08 16.39
C ASP A 96 6.38 12.75 15.20
N LEU A 97 6.80 12.45 13.97
CA LEU A 97 6.31 13.08 12.74
C LEU A 97 5.90 12.08 11.65
N ARG A 98 4.78 12.36 10.99
CA ARG A 98 4.28 11.62 9.82
C ARG A 98 3.66 12.58 8.82
N ARG A 99 4.04 12.47 7.55
CA ARG A 99 3.55 13.34 6.45
C ARG A 99 3.73 14.85 6.77
N GLY A 100 4.83 15.20 7.44
CA GLY A 100 5.14 16.59 7.84
C GLY A 100 4.30 17.14 8.99
N LYS A 101 3.53 16.30 9.69
CA LYS A 101 2.70 16.68 10.84
C LYS A 101 3.01 15.81 12.07
N PRO A 102 2.71 16.25 13.30
CA PRO A 102 2.81 15.40 14.49
C PRO A 102 2.04 14.10 14.32
N THR A 103 2.59 12.98 14.78
CA THR A 103 1.92 11.68 14.74
C THR A 103 0.67 11.67 15.61
N ASN A 104 -0.22 10.70 15.35
CA ASN A 104 -1.53 10.66 15.99
C ASN A 104 -1.42 10.64 17.52
N HIS A 105 -0.51 9.83 18.06
CA HIS A 105 -0.31 9.70 19.50
C HIS A 105 0.23 10.99 20.14
N LYS A 106 1.02 11.79 19.40
CA LYS A 106 1.50 13.11 19.88
C LYS A 106 0.38 14.14 19.98
N VAL A 107 -0.66 14.03 19.14
CA VAL A 107 -1.80 14.97 19.14
C VAL A 107 -2.90 14.52 20.10
N PHE A 108 -3.25 13.23 20.10
CA PHE A 108 -4.45 12.73 20.79
C PHE A 108 -4.16 11.83 21.99
N GLY A 109 -2.90 11.45 22.20
CA GLY A 109 -2.45 10.47 23.20
C GLY A 109 -2.46 9.03 22.67
N GLU A 110 -1.63 8.17 23.28
CA GLU A 110 -1.42 6.77 22.87
C GLU A 110 -2.73 5.96 22.84
N SER A 111 -3.55 6.06 23.90
CA SER A 111 -4.82 5.32 23.98
C SER A 111 -5.79 5.68 22.85
N THR A 112 -5.81 6.95 22.45
CA THR A 112 -6.67 7.41 21.35
C THR A 112 -6.10 6.97 19.99
N ALA A 113 -4.77 6.95 19.83
CA ALA A 113 -4.13 6.46 18.62
C ALA A 113 -4.38 4.95 18.40
N VAL A 114 -4.25 4.13 19.45
CA VAL A 114 -4.59 2.69 19.38
C VAL A 114 -6.03 2.51 18.90
N LEU A 115 -6.99 3.15 19.59
CA LEU A 115 -8.41 3.04 19.25
C LEU A 115 -8.76 3.61 17.87
N ALA A 116 -8.09 4.68 17.43
CA ALA A 116 -8.30 5.24 16.09
C ALA A 116 -7.81 4.29 14.99
N GLY A 117 -6.68 3.61 15.20
CA GLY A 117 -6.21 2.56 14.29
C GLY A 117 -7.16 1.37 14.24
N ASP A 118 -7.61 0.88 15.40
CA ASP A 118 -8.58 -0.23 15.48
C ASP A 118 -9.90 0.12 14.79
N ALA A 119 -10.43 1.32 15.04
CA ALA A 119 -11.67 1.80 14.43
C ALA A 119 -11.55 1.97 12.90
N LEU A 120 -10.40 2.44 12.39
CA LEU A 120 -10.16 2.50 10.94
C LEU A 120 -10.08 1.09 10.32
N LEU A 121 -9.48 0.14 11.03
CA LEU A 121 -9.41 -1.25 10.58
C LEU A 121 -10.81 -1.87 10.53
N SER A 122 -11.63 -1.67 11.57
CA SER A 122 -13.03 -2.12 11.59
C SER A 122 -13.86 -1.47 10.49
N LEU A 123 -13.75 -0.15 10.30
CA LEU A 123 -14.46 0.57 9.25
C LEU A 123 -14.07 0.09 7.85
N ALA A 124 -12.79 -0.23 7.64
CA ALA A 124 -12.35 -0.82 6.37
C ALA A 124 -13.12 -2.11 6.09
N PHE A 125 -13.27 -3.01 7.07
CA PHE A 125 -14.03 -4.24 6.88
C PHE A 125 -15.52 -4.01 6.62
N GLU A 126 -16.13 -2.95 7.15
CA GLU A 126 -17.50 -2.57 6.77
C GLU A 126 -17.60 -2.20 5.28
N TYR A 127 -16.57 -1.56 4.72
CA TYR A 127 -16.48 -1.23 3.30
C TYR A 127 -16.16 -2.43 2.40
N ILE A 128 -15.59 -3.49 2.97
CA ILE A 128 -15.07 -4.67 2.24
C ILE A 128 -15.98 -5.90 2.42
N ALA A 129 -17.09 -5.83 3.17
CA ALA A 129 -17.91 -7.01 3.50
C ALA A 129 -17.94 -8.01 2.33
N PHE A 130 -17.31 -9.19 2.52
CA PHE A 130 -17.10 -10.32 1.60
C PHE A 130 -15.69 -10.68 1.03
N PHE A 131 -14.59 -9.93 1.23
CA PHE A 131 -13.28 -10.33 0.63
C PHE A 131 -12.29 -11.03 1.58
N SER A 132 -12.07 -12.33 1.35
CA SER A 132 -11.06 -13.16 2.05
C SER A 132 -9.63 -12.72 1.78
N GLU A 133 -9.34 -12.21 0.58
CA GLU A 133 -7.99 -11.86 0.14
C GLU A 133 -7.41 -10.71 0.97
N LEU A 134 -8.22 -9.67 1.21
CA LEU A 134 -7.81 -8.52 2.00
C LEU A 134 -7.62 -8.90 3.48
N SER A 135 -8.46 -9.79 4.02
CA SER A 135 -8.27 -10.33 5.38
C SER A 135 -6.96 -11.11 5.52
N SER A 136 -6.59 -11.91 4.51
CA SER A 136 -5.31 -12.65 4.49
C SER A 136 -4.11 -11.71 4.43
N ALA A 137 -4.18 -10.69 3.56
CA ALA A 137 -3.11 -9.73 3.35
C ALA A 137 -2.81 -8.83 4.55
N ILE A 138 -3.77 -8.59 5.44
CA ILE A 138 -3.56 -7.76 6.64
C ILE A 138 -3.18 -8.56 7.89
N GLY A 139 -3.60 -9.82 7.96
CA GLY A 139 -3.46 -10.65 9.15
C GLY A 139 -2.05 -11.20 9.37
N SER A 140 -1.98 -12.28 10.15
CA SER A 140 -0.74 -12.97 10.55
C SER A 140 0.00 -13.69 9.40
N LYS A 141 -0.52 -13.62 8.17
CA LYS A 141 0.15 -14.12 6.95
C LYS A 141 0.60 -13.01 6.01
N GLY A 142 0.34 -11.75 6.36
CA GLY A 142 0.63 -10.58 5.55
C GLY A 142 1.20 -9.44 6.38
N LEU A 143 0.57 -8.27 6.35
CA LEU A 143 1.05 -7.04 6.97
C LEU A 143 1.46 -7.23 8.45
N GLY A 144 0.63 -7.91 9.25
CA GLY A 144 0.94 -8.18 10.65
C GLY A 144 2.21 -9.01 10.85
N ALA A 145 2.44 -10.03 10.02
CA ALA A 145 3.67 -10.84 10.07
C ALA A 145 4.91 -10.05 9.68
N GLY A 146 4.82 -9.25 8.62
CA GLY A 146 5.92 -8.39 8.19
C GLY A 146 6.31 -7.37 9.26
N GLN A 147 5.33 -6.85 10.00
CA GLN A 147 5.58 -5.91 11.09
C GLN A 147 6.27 -6.57 12.29
N ILE A 148 5.85 -7.76 12.69
CA ILE A 148 6.51 -8.51 13.78
C ILE A 148 7.97 -8.81 13.42
N MET A 149 8.23 -9.28 12.21
CA MET A 149 9.59 -9.58 11.77
C MET A 149 10.48 -8.33 11.70
N ASP A 150 9.93 -7.17 11.32
CA ASP A 150 10.65 -5.90 11.31
C ASP A 150 11.10 -5.53 12.74
N ILE A 151 10.18 -5.59 13.71
CA ILE A 151 10.45 -5.31 15.13
C ILE A 151 11.49 -6.29 15.69
N GLU A 152 11.34 -7.58 15.44
CA GLU A 152 12.28 -8.59 15.93
C GLU A 152 13.68 -8.45 15.32
N SER A 153 13.78 -7.81 14.15
CA SER A 153 15.02 -7.57 13.43
C SER A 153 15.74 -6.29 13.85
N GLU A 154 15.09 -5.40 14.62
CA GLU A 154 15.72 -4.19 15.11
C GLU A 154 16.92 -4.51 16.03
N GLY A 155 18.05 -3.85 15.75
CA GLY A 155 19.30 -4.08 16.48
C GLY A 155 20.02 -5.40 16.17
N LYS A 156 19.55 -6.19 15.19
CA LYS A 156 20.16 -7.47 14.77
C LYS A 156 20.73 -7.41 13.36
N THR A 157 21.62 -8.35 13.04
CA THR A 157 22.08 -8.60 11.67
C THR A 157 21.02 -9.40 10.93
N VAL A 158 20.56 -8.89 9.79
CA VAL A 158 19.47 -9.48 9.01
C VAL A 158 20.04 -10.00 7.69
N SER A 159 19.73 -11.25 7.35
CA SER A 159 20.06 -11.80 6.03
C SER A 159 19.23 -11.13 4.95
N LEU A 160 19.69 -11.12 3.70
CA LEU A 160 18.89 -10.57 2.62
C LEU A 160 17.57 -11.35 2.45
N LYS A 161 17.54 -12.65 2.76
CA LYS A 161 16.29 -13.44 2.74
C LYS A 161 15.28 -12.94 3.77
N GLU A 162 15.73 -12.59 4.96
CA GLU A 162 14.88 -12.00 6.00
C GLU A 162 14.44 -10.58 5.62
N LEU A 163 15.32 -9.79 5.01
CA LEU A 163 14.97 -8.46 4.49
C LEU A 163 13.92 -8.53 3.37
N GLU A 164 14.07 -9.48 2.44
CA GLU A 164 13.08 -9.80 1.43
C GLU A 164 11.75 -10.20 2.08
N TYR A 165 11.77 -11.07 3.11
CA TYR A 165 10.57 -11.47 3.83
C TYR A 165 9.85 -10.27 4.44
N ILE A 166 10.57 -9.37 5.12
CA ILE A 166 10.01 -8.14 5.70
C ILE A 166 9.34 -7.30 4.61
N HIS A 167 10.04 -7.01 3.50
CA HIS A 167 9.47 -6.17 2.43
C HIS A 167 8.29 -6.80 1.72
N VAL A 168 8.33 -8.12 1.49
CA VAL A 168 7.20 -8.87 0.91
C VAL A 168 5.97 -8.74 1.78
N HIS A 169 6.09 -8.97 3.10
CA HIS A 169 4.93 -9.02 3.99
C HIS A 169 4.47 -7.64 4.46
N LYS A 170 5.38 -6.71 4.77
CA LYS A 170 5.06 -5.35 5.25
C LYS A 170 4.53 -4.45 4.12
N THR A 171 4.95 -4.67 2.87
CA THR A 171 4.64 -3.77 1.75
C THR A 171 4.01 -4.46 0.55
N ALA A 172 4.62 -5.53 0.03
CA ALA A 172 4.21 -6.11 -1.25
C ALA A 172 2.84 -6.81 -1.18
N LYS A 173 2.57 -7.58 -0.12
CA LYS A 173 1.31 -8.31 0.04
C LYS A 173 0.07 -7.43 0.01
N LEU A 174 0.14 -6.23 0.59
CA LEU A 174 -0.96 -5.28 0.50
C LEU A 174 -1.11 -4.71 -0.91
N LEU A 175 -0.01 -4.47 -1.65
CA LEU A 175 -0.08 -4.03 -3.05
C LEU A 175 -0.68 -5.11 -3.96
N GLU A 176 -0.27 -6.36 -3.78
CA GLU A 176 -0.84 -7.53 -4.45
C GLU A 176 -2.36 -7.59 -4.21
N ALA A 177 -2.79 -7.51 -2.95
CA ALA A 177 -4.21 -7.48 -2.61
C ALA A 177 -4.97 -6.30 -3.26
N CYS A 178 -4.34 -5.13 -3.43
CA CYS A 178 -4.96 -4.00 -4.14
C CYS A 178 -5.27 -4.38 -5.60
N VAL A 179 -4.30 -4.98 -6.29
CA VAL A 179 -4.44 -5.39 -7.69
C VAL A 179 -5.50 -6.49 -7.80
N VAL A 180 -5.37 -7.55 -6.99
CA VAL A 180 -6.29 -8.70 -7.00
C VAL A 180 -7.72 -8.26 -6.72
N CYS A 181 -7.95 -7.44 -5.70
CA CYS A 181 -9.31 -6.94 -5.40
C CYS A 181 -9.87 -6.09 -6.54
N GLY A 182 -9.03 -5.27 -7.19
CA GLY A 182 -9.42 -4.49 -8.36
C GLY A 182 -9.85 -5.38 -9.52
N VAL A 183 -9.04 -6.39 -9.85
CA VAL A 183 -9.33 -7.38 -10.91
C VAL A 183 -10.63 -8.13 -10.62
N ILE A 184 -10.82 -8.65 -9.39
CA ILE A 184 -12.03 -9.39 -9.02
C ILE A 184 -13.28 -8.52 -9.18
N ILE A 185 -13.26 -7.30 -8.62
CA ILE A 185 -14.42 -6.39 -8.71
C ILE A 185 -14.68 -5.94 -10.15
N GLY A 186 -13.63 -5.75 -10.94
CA GLY A 186 -13.75 -5.37 -12.35
C GLY A 186 -14.27 -6.49 -13.25
N GLY A 187 -14.52 -7.69 -12.72
CA GLY A 187 -15.03 -8.83 -13.49
C GLY A 187 -13.95 -9.58 -14.27
N GLY A 188 -12.69 -9.51 -13.83
CA GLY A 188 -11.59 -10.30 -14.39
C GLY A 188 -11.85 -11.81 -14.24
N ASN A 189 -11.38 -12.58 -15.21
CA ASN A 189 -11.50 -14.05 -15.17
C ASN A 189 -10.42 -14.68 -14.26
N ASP A 190 -10.51 -15.99 -14.01
CA ASP A 190 -9.55 -16.71 -13.15
C ASP A 190 -8.10 -16.55 -13.59
N ASN A 191 -7.82 -16.45 -14.90
CA ASN A 191 -6.48 -16.23 -15.43
C ASN A 191 -5.99 -14.79 -15.22
N ASP A 192 -6.88 -13.80 -15.23
CA ASP A 192 -6.53 -12.42 -14.84
C ASP A 192 -6.22 -12.33 -13.34
N ILE A 193 -6.99 -13.05 -12.52
CA ILE A 193 -6.77 -13.15 -11.07
C ILE A 193 -5.43 -13.85 -10.78
N GLU A 194 -5.17 -15.00 -11.41
CA GLU A 194 -3.93 -15.76 -11.24
C GLU A 194 -2.70 -14.89 -11.58
N LYS A 195 -2.73 -14.19 -12.73
CA LYS A 195 -1.67 -13.25 -13.12
C LYS A 195 -1.50 -12.08 -12.16
N SER A 196 -2.59 -11.60 -11.57
CA SER A 196 -2.54 -10.51 -10.57
C SER A 196 -1.98 -10.95 -9.22
N SER A 197 -2.04 -12.25 -8.91
CA SER A 197 -1.53 -12.87 -7.68
C SER A 197 -0.10 -13.41 -7.82
N MET A 198 0.40 -13.63 -9.04
CA MET A 198 1.69 -14.29 -9.26
C MET A 198 2.91 -13.35 -9.14
N GLU A 199 3.81 -13.77 -8.24
CA GLU A 199 5.26 -13.53 -8.20
C GLU A 199 5.78 -12.12 -7.89
N LEU A 200 5.54 -11.65 -6.66
CA LEU A 200 6.47 -10.76 -5.95
C LEU A 200 7.22 -11.57 -4.88
N GLY A 201 8.34 -12.23 -5.22
CA GLY A 201 9.12 -12.91 -4.17
C GLY A 201 10.21 -13.91 -4.52
N LYS A 202 10.86 -13.86 -5.70
CA LYS A 202 12.03 -14.73 -5.94
C LYS A 202 13.29 -13.91 -6.27
N THR A 203 14.40 -14.35 -5.64
CA THR A 203 15.83 -13.98 -5.77
C THR A 203 16.31 -12.68 -5.08
N ALA A 204 17.47 -12.61 -4.41
CA ALA A 204 18.59 -13.55 -4.17
C ALA A 204 19.57 -13.01 -3.09
N GLY A 205 19.94 -13.84 -2.11
CA GLY A 205 20.65 -13.46 -0.88
C GLY A 205 22.13 -13.01 -0.92
N LYS A 206 22.53 -12.17 0.05
CA LYS A 206 23.83 -12.12 0.75
C LYS A 206 23.77 -11.23 2.02
N ASP A 207 24.37 -11.68 3.12
CA ASP A 207 24.24 -11.11 4.48
C ASP A 207 25.18 -9.94 4.75
N LEU A 208 24.68 -8.83 5.30
CA LEU A 208 25.48 -7.75 5.94
C LEU A 208 24.67 -6.95 7.00
N VAL A 209 25.41 -6.35 7.94
CA VAL A 209 25.00 -5.76 9.23
C VAL A 209 24.42 -4.34 9.11
N SER A 210 23.26 -4.04 9.73
CA SER A 210 22.82 -2.65 10.00
C SER A 210 21.55 -2.54 10.90
N ASN A 211 21.51 -1.52 11.76
CA ASN A 211 20.43 -1.14 12.70
C ASN A 211 19.04 -0.81 12.11
N LYS A 212 18.89 -0.77 10.78
CA LYS A 212 17.64 -0.92 10.01
C LYS A 212 18.11 -1.39 8.63
N ALA A 213 17.92 -2.67 8.32
CA ALA A 213 18.39 -3.26 7.08
C ALA A 213 17.56 -2.69 5.91
N THR A 214 18.25 -2.17 4.89
CA THR A 214 17.61 -1.61 3.70
C THR A 214 18.39 -2.09 2.48
N TYR A 215 17.74 -2.31 1.34
CA TYR A 215 18.42 -2.77 0.12
C TYR A 215 19.74 -2.03 -0.18
N PRO A 216 19.81 -0.68 -0.20
CA PRO A 216 21.08 0.02 -0.45
C PRO A 216 22.21 -0.29 0.55
N LYS A 217 21.87 -0.59 1.81
CA LYS A 217 22.85 -0.96 2.83
C LYS A 217 23.36 -2.39 2.69
N VAL A 218 22.53 -3.30 2.15
CA VAL A 218 22.87 -4.73 2.04
C VAL A 218 23.59 -5.04 0.73
N MET A 219 23.15 -4.48 -0.40
CA MET A 219 23.71 -4.78 -1.72
C MET A 219 24.46 -3.61 -2.38
N GLY A 220 24.41 -2.41 -1.81
CA GLY A 220 24.94 -1.20 -2.45
C GLY A 220 23.87 -0.43 -3.22
N ILE A 221 24.08 0.88 -3.41
CA ILE A 221 23.10 1.77 -4.02
C ILE A 221 22.89 1.49 -5.52
N ASP A 222 23.94 1.10 -6.24
CA ASP A 222 23.87 0.86 -7.68
C ASP A 222 23.19 -0.48 -7.97
N GLU A 223 23.55 -1.54 -7.24
CA GLU A 223 22.84 -2.82 -7.25
C GLU A 223 21.38 -2.67 -6.85
N ALA A 224 21.05 -1.88 -5.82
CA ALA A 224 19.66 -1.63 -5.43
C ALA A 224 18.86 -0.93 -6.54
N LYS A 225 19.47 0.02 -7.26
CA LYS A 225 18.84 0.67 -8.44
C LYS A 225 18.65 -0.30 -9.60
N ASN A 226 19.65 -1.13 -9.89
CA ASN A 226 19.57 -2.15 -10.93
C ASN A 226 18.48 -3.18 -10.62
N PHE A 227 18.37 -3.58 -9.35
CA PHE A 227 17.32 -4.47 -8.87
C PHE A 227 15.92 -3.84 -9.02
N ALA A 228 15.76 -2.57 -8.63
CA ALA A 228 14.51 -1.84 -8.84
C ALA A 228 14.13 -1.72 -10.33
N TYR A 229 15.10 -1.47 -11.22
CA TYR A 229 14.88 -1.45 -12.66
C TYR A 229 14.48 -2.82 -13.23
N HIS A 230 15.09 -3.90 -12.72
CA HIS A 230 14.72 -5.26 -13.09
C HIS A 230 13.26 -5.58 -12.73
N LEU A 231 12.86 -5.28 -11.48
CA LEU A 231 11.48 -5.46 -11.01
C LEU A 231 10.48 -4.63 -11.83
N MET A 232 10.84 -3.39 -12.19
CA MET A 232 10.01 -2.54 -13.05
C MET A 232 9.78 -3.16 -14.44
N ASN A 233 10.83 -3.72 -15.06
CA ASN A 233 10.70 -4.36 -16.37
C ASN A 233 9.86 -5.64 -16.30
N GLN A 234 9.98 -6.43 -15.23
CA GLN A 234 9.12 -7.58 -15.00
C GLN A 234 7.66 -7.16 -14.87
N ALA A 235 7.36 -6.12 -14.07
CA ALA A 235 6.01 -5.59 -13.95
C ALA A 235 5.45 -5.11 -15.30
N ALA A 236 6.26 -4.43 -16.12
CA ALA A 236 5.84 -3.99 -17.46
C ALA A 236 5.58 -5.16 -18.42
N GLN A 237 6.35 -6.25 -18.33
CA GLN A 237 6.13 -7.46 -19.13
C GLN A 237 4.81 -8.15 -18.81
N GLN A 238 4.41 -8.18 -17.54
CA GLN A 238 3.10 -8.74 -17.14
C GLN A 238 1.92 -7.97 -17.77
N LEU A 239 2.10 -6.68 -18.03
CA LEU A 239 1.09 -5.83 -18.65
C LEU A 239 1.02 -5.97 -20.18
N ALA A 240 1.99 -6.62 -20.82
CA ALA A 240 2.11 -6.68 -22.28
C ALA A 240 0.96 -7.44 -22.97
N CYS A 241 0.21 -8.26 -22.22
CA CYS A 241 -0.93 -9.01 -22.75
C CYS A 241 -2.26 -8.23 -22.73
N PHE A 242 -2.28 -7.02 -22.17
CA PHE A 242 -3.45 -6.15 -22.10
C PHE A 242 -3.44 -5.08 -23.18
N ASP A 243 -4.62 -4.49 -23.43
CA ASP A 243 -4.74 -3.31 -24.28
C ASP A 243 -3.82 -2.17 -23.78
N THR A 244 -3.11 -1.54 -24.70
CA THR A 244 -2.07 -0.55 -24.36
C THR A 244 -2.65 0.69 -23.68
N ALA A 245 -3.84 1.14 -24.07
CA ALA A 245 -4.49 2.29 -23.44
C ALA A 245 -4.96 1.94 -22.02
N LYS A 246 -5.51 0.74 -21.82
CA LYS A 246 -5.92 0.25 -20.49
C LYS A 246 -4.75 -0.05 -19.56
N ALA A 247 -3.61 -0.51 -20.09
CA ALA A 247 -2.42 -0.81 -19.31
C ALA A 247 -1.58 0.42 -18.93
N ALA A 248 -1.77 1.55 -19.63
CA ALA A 248 -0.99 2.76 -19.42
C ALA A 248 -0.95 3.25 -17.95
N PRO A 249 -2.07 3.29 -17.19
CA PRO A 249 -2.05 3.70 -15.78
C PRO A 249 -1.15 2.81 -14.91
N LEU A 250 -1.22 1.49 -15.08
CA LEU A 250 -0.42 0.53 -14.30
C LEU A 250 1.06 0.58 -14.67
N TYR A 251 1.37 0.75 -15.96
CA TYR A 251 2.75 0.92 -16.42
C TYR A 251 3.39 2.17 -15.80
N HIS A 252 2.70 3.31 -15.87
CA HIS A 252 3.21 4.56 -15.30
C HIS A 252 3.22 4.54 -13.77
N LEU A 253 2.29 3.84 -13.10
CA LEU A 253 2.36 3.58 -11.66
C LEU A 253 3.62 2.79 -11.28
N ALA A 254 3.97 1.75 -12.02
CA ALA A 254 5.18 0.97 -11.77
C ALA A 254 6.44 1.84 -11.92
N TYR A 255 6.50 2.65 -12.98
CA TYR A 255 7.60 3.61 -13.20
C TYR A 255 7.67 4.65 -12.08
N TYR A 256 6.52 5.20 -11.67
CA TYR A 256 6.42 6.17 -10.59
C TYR A 256 6.89 5.60 -9.25
N ILE A 257 6.50 4.36 -8.91
CA ILE A 257 6.93 3.69 -7.68
C ILE A 257 8.45 3.48 -7.68
N ALA A 258 9.04 3.11 -8.82
CA ALA A 258 10.48 2.87 -8.95
C ALA A 258 11.33 4.14 -8.90
N ASN A 259 10.81 5.29 -9.39
CA ASN A 259 11.60 6.52 -9.57
C ASN A 259 11.22 7.68 -8.64
N ARG A 260 10.19 7.53 -7.79
CA ARG A 260 9.74 8.61 -6.90
C ARG A 260 10.85 9.02 -5.92
N GLN A 261 10.98 10.34 -5.70
CA GLN A 261 11.94 10.89 -4.73
C GLN A 261 11.37 11.11 -3.33
N ASN A 262 10.04 11.23 -3.17
CA ASN A 262 9.34 11.34 -1.88
C ASN A 262 7.92 10.86 -2.04
#